data_AF-A0A7X4FHP4-F1
#
_entry.id   AF-A0A7X4FHP4-F1
#
_cell.length_a   1.000
_cell.length_b   1.000
_cell.length_c   1.000
_cell.angle_alpha   90.00
_cell.angle_beta   90.00
_cell.angle_gamma   90.00
#
_symmetry.space_group_name_H-M   'P 1'
#
loop_
_entity.id
_entity.type
_entity.pdbx_description
1 polymer ?
#
loop_
_entity_poly.entity_id
_entity_poly.type
_entity_poly.pdbx_seq_one_letter_code
_entity_poly.pdbx_strand_id
1 'polypeptide(L)' 'MQYGIRTYVDDMDDAVMIDYVAWPERLYLIGTDNRIAYAGKHGPYGFSPKELKAAIDHITR' A
#
# COMPACT_ATOMS: atom_id res chain seq x y z
N MET A 1 6.59 18.68 -4.29
CA MET A 1 6.56 17.27 -4.75
C MET A 1 6.50 17.27 -6.26
N GLN A 2 7.62 17.01 -6.94
CA GLN A 2 7.78 17.16 -8.40
C GLN A 2 6.77 16.34 -9.23
N TYR A 3 6.15 15.31 -8.62
CA TYR A 3 5.25 14.36 -9.27
C TYR A 3 3.79 14.43 -8.80
N GLY A 4 3.43 15.38 -7.94
CA GLY A 4 2.04 15.56 -7.47
C GLY A 4 1.45 14.39 -6.67
N ILE A 5 2.27 13.41 -6.28
CA ILE A 5 1.86 12.29 -5.43
C ILE A 5 1.50 12.85 -4.05
N ARG A 6 0.28 12.58 -3.59
CA ARG A 6 -0.13 12.98 -2.24
C ARG A 6 0.67 12.17 -1.23
N THR A 7 1.37 12.87 -0.34
CA THR A 7 2.14 12.28 0.74
C THR A 7 1.61 12.82 2.05
N TYR A 8 1.40 11.92 3.00
CA TYR A 8 0.92 12.21 4.32
C TYR A 8 1.92 11.66 5.34
N VAL A 9 1.90 12.21 6.54
CA VAL A 9 2.61 11.68 7.71
C VAL A 9 1.54 11.09 8.62
N ASP A 10 1.80 9.92 9.17
CA ASP A 10 0.93 9.31 10.18
C ASP A 10 0.88 10.19 11.44
N ASP A 11 -0.16 10.03 12.24
CA ASP A 11 -0.22 10.68 13.55
C ASP A 11 0.79 10.02 14.51
N MET A 12 1.09 10.73 15.61
CA MET A 12 2.13 10.32 16.56
C MET A 12 1.82 9.02 17.33
N ASP A 13 0.60 8.50 17.20
CA ASP A 13 0.17 7.22 17.78
C ASP A 13 0.39 6.03 16.85
N ASP A 14 0.95 6.24 15.65
CA ASP A 14 1.24 5.23 14.64
C ASP A 14 -0.01 4.42 14.21
N ALA A 15 -1.21 5.01 14.27
CA ALA A 15 -2.46 4.30 14.02
C ALA A 15 -2.50 3.64 12.64
N VAL A 16 -2.07 4.34 11.57
CA VAL A 16 -2.06 3.77 10.21
C VAL A 16 -1.00 2.66 10.10
N MET A 17 0.17 2.85 10.70
CA MET A 17 1.22 1.82 10.72
C MET A 17 0.73 0.53 11.39
N ILE A 18 0.03 0.64 12.53
CA ILE A 18 -0.50 -0.50 13.29
C ILE A 18 -1.61 -1.20 12.49
N ASP A 19 -2.62 -0.47 12.01
CA ASP A 19 -3.77 -1.05 11.31
C ASP A 19 -3.37 -1.75 10.00
N TYR A 20 -2.36 -1.22 9.30
CA TYR A 20 -1.85 -1.80 8.05
C TYR A 20 -0.62 -2.69 8.24
N VAL A 21 -0.12 -2.87 9.47
CA VAL A 21 1.12 -3.61 9.78
C VAL A 21 2.20 -3.24 8.75
N ALA A 22 2.45 -1.93 8.64
CA ALA A 22 3.16 -1.32 7.51
C ALA A 22 4.69 -1.36 7.67
N TRP A 23 5.19 -1.69 8.86
CA TRP A 23 6.61 -1.73 9.15
C TRP A 23 7.30 -2.95 8.50
N PRO A 24 8.55 -2.82 8.02
CA PRO A 24 9.31 -1.58 7.82
C PRO A 24 8.80 -0.76 6.62
N GLU A 25 8.22 -1.43 5.63
CA GLU A 25 7.62 -0.85 4.43
C GLU A 25 6.59 -1.81 3.84
N ARG A 26 5.53 -1.27 3.21
CA ARG A 26 4.47 -2.11 2.63
C ARG A 26 3.69 -1.41 1.53
N LEU A 27 3.28 -2.18 0.52
CA LEU A 27 2.40 -1.72 -0.56
C LEU A 27 1.00 -2.31 -0.36
N TYR A 28 -0.01 -1.46 -0.57
CA TYR A 28 -1.42 -1.84 -0.54
C TYR A 28 -2.14 -1.32 -1.78
N LEU A 29 -3.17 -2.04 -2.20
CA LEU A 29 -4.16 -1.59 -3.18
C LEU A 29 -5.55 -1.70 -2.56
N ILE A 30 -6.25 -0.57 -2.49
CA ILE A 30 -7.65 -0.52 -2.08
C ILE A 30 -8.51 -0.44 -3.35
N GLY A 31 -9.46 -1.35 -3.48
CA GLY A 31 -10.42 -1.39 -4.59
C GLY A 31 -11.47 -0.29 -4.48
N THR A 32 -12.19 -0.06 -5.57
CA THR A 32 -13.32 0.89 -5.62
C THR A 32 -14.51 0.45 -4.76
N ASP A 33 -14.53 -0.81 -4.34
CA ASP A 33 -15.48 -1.41 -3.41
C ASP A 33 -15.08 -1.23 -1.92
N ASN A 34 -14.03 -0.46 -1.65
CA ASN A 34 -13.44 -0.23 -0.32
C ASN A 34 -12.88 -1.50 0.33
N ARG A 35 -12.51 -2.52 -0.46
CA ARG A 35 -11.83 -3.72 0.03
C ARG A 35 -10.35 -3.68 -0.32
N ILE A 36 -9.53 -4.38 0.47
CA ILE A 36 -8.12 -4.57 0.13
C ILE A 36 -8.05 -5.55 -1.04
N ALA A 37 -7.66 -5.06 -2.21
CA ALA A 37 -7.46 -5.86 -3.41
C ALA A 37 -6.05 -6.49 -3.46
N TYR A 38 -5.08 -5.86 -2.79
CA TYR A 38 -3.74 -6.41 -2.63
C TYR A 38 -3.09 -5.89 -1.34
N ALA A 39 -2.47 -6.80 -0.61
CA ALA A 39 -1.61 -6.53 0.53
C ALA A 39 -0.25 -7.16 0.27
N GLY A 40 0.79 -6.34 0.18
CA GLY A 40 2.16 -6.81 0.02
C GLY A 40 2.60 -7.72 1.17
N LYS A 41 3.60 -8.55 0.91
CA LYS A 41 4.24 -9.39 1.94
C LYS A 41 4.93 -8.51 2.99
N HIS A 42 5.24 -9.09 4.14
CA HIS A 42 5.94 -8.38 5.21
C HIS A 42 7.32 -7.92 4.73
N GLY A 43 7.68 -6.68 5.06
CA GLY A 43 8.99 -6.12 4.72
C GLY A 43 10.13 -6.74 5.54
N PRO A 44 11.39 -6.45 5.19
CA PRO A 44 11.81 -5.60 4.06
C PRO A 44 11.77 -6.32 2.70
N TYR A 45 11.68 -7.65 2.69
CA TYR A 45 11.77 -8.43 1.44
C TYR A 45 10.45 -8.53 0.66
N GLY A 46 9.35 -8.06 1.26
CA GLY A 46 8.01 -8.11 0.67
C GLY A 46 7.65 -6.96 -0.27
N PHE A 47 8.55 -5.98 -0.45
CA PHE A 47 8.28 -4.82 -1.30
C PHE A 47 8.44 -5.16 -2.79
N SER A 48 7.33 -5.31 -3.50
CA SER A 48 7.32 -5.66 -4.92
C SER A 48 6.36 -4.77 -5.74
N PRO A 49 6.88 -3.75 -6.46
CA PRO A 49 6.08 -2.96 -7.39
C PRO A 49 5.50 -3.78 -8.55
N LYS A 50 6.15 -4.89 -8.91
CA LYS A 50 5.68 -5.81 -9.97
C LYS A 50 4.41 -6.54 -9.55
N GLU A 51 4.34 -7.03 -8.32
CA GLU A 51 3.13 -7.66 -7.77
C GLU A 51 1.99 -6.64 -7.68
N LEU A 52 2.26 -5.42 -7.22
CA LEU A 52 1.27 -4.33 -7.18
C LEU A 52 0.72 -3.99 -8.58
N LYS A 53 1.59 -3.86 -9.58
CA LYS A 53 1.16 -3.58 -10.97
C LYS A 53 0.24 -4.67 -11.50
N ALA A 54 0.56 -5.94 -11.25
CA ALA A 54 -0.30 -7.06 -11.66
C ALA A 54 -1.66 -7.02 -10.96
N ALA A 55 -1.72 -6.63 -9.69
CA ALA A 55 -2.98 -6.45 -8.97
C ALA A 55 -3.83 -5.31 -9.54
N ILE A 56 -3.22 -4.16 -9.87
CA ILE A 56 -3.90 -3.04 -10.55
C ILE A 56 -4.49 -3.51 -11.89
N ASP A 57 -3.68 -4.16 -12.72
CA ASP A 57 -4.12 -4.65 -14.03
C ASP A 57 -5.26 -5.67 -13.93
N HIS A 58 -5.33 -6.45 -12.85
CA HIS A 58 -6.40 -7.42 -12.62
C HIS A 58 -7.74 -6.74 -12.32
N ILE A 59 -7.73 -5.63 -11.57
CA ILE A 59 -8.98 -4.94 -11.15
C ILE A 59 -9.48 -3.92 -12.17
N THR A 60 -8.64 -3.46 -13.12
CA THR A 60 -9.02 -2.51 -14.17
C THR A 60 -9.48 -3.17 -15.47
N ARG A 61 -9.55 -4.51 -15.51
CA ARG A 61 -10.06 -5.26 -16.66
C ARG A 61 -11.57 -5.33 -16.70
#